data_AF-A0A396Z4K9-F1
#
_entry.id   AF-A0A396Z4K9-F1
#
_cell.length_a   1.000
_cell.length_b   1.000
_cell.length_c   1.000
_cell.angle_alpha   90.00
_cell.angle_beta   90.00
_cell.angle_gamma   90.00
#
_symmetry.space_group_name_H-M   'P 1'
#
loop_
_entity.id
_entity.type
_entity.pdbx_description
1 polymer ?
#
loop_
_entity_poly.entity_id
_entity_poly.type
_entity_poly.pdbx_seq_one_letter_code
_entity_poly.pdbx_strand_id
1 'polypeptide(L)'
;MNFQFLFSFSELIKKHSSGKKIFIYTLASILISGSMQFLEQMIPTSPGQKLPLKMDFRPFFTSKELIEVFEFYGDVGRTLYFWQNVLDMFLPIAVCMMIGAFYTRSAIRFKLPIVLNVMPFGFIVFDWIENSLMFYFLSAWPVVSDSLATFTGRITAIKLSFVFIGYGMLIGSLAAFLLGFLFRKKLASDR
;
A
#
# COMPACT_ATOMS: atom_id res chain seq x y z
N MET A 1 -11.59 -10.27 -20.61
CA MET A 1 -11.26 -9.04 -19.86
C MET A 1 -11.20 -7.89 -20.86
N ASN A 2 -12.00 -6.83 -20.69
CA ASN A 2 -12.04 -5.73 -21.67
C ASN A 2 -10.77 -4.87 -21.54
N PHE A 3 -9.79 -5.08 -22.43
CA PHE A 3 -8.54 -4.32 -22.44
C PHE A 3 -8.76 -2.80 -22.61
N GLN A 4 -9.90 -2.37 -23.17
CA GLN A 4 -10.23 -0.95 -23.28
C GLN A 4 -10.30 -0.28 -21.91
N PHE A 5 -10.80 -0.97 -20.89
CA PHE A 5 -10.86 -0.42 -19.54
C PHE A 5 -9.45 -0.10 -18.99
N LEU A 6 -8.49 -1.02 -19.18
CA LEU A 6 -7.11 -0.81 -18.73
C LEU A 6 -6.46 0.37 -19.45
N PHE A 7 -6.69 0.53 -20.75
CA PHE A 7 -6.16 1.66 -21.51
C PHE A 7 -6.80 2.98 -21.08
N SER A 8 -8.12 3.02 -20.90
CA SER A 8 -8.82 4.21 -20.40
C SER A 8 -8.34 4.60 -19.01
N PHE A 9 -8.12 3.62 -18.13
CA PHE A 9 -7.62 3.86 -16.78
C PHE A 9 -6.16 4.34 -16.78
N SER A 10 -5.32 3.74 -17.62
CA SER A 10 -3.94 4.19 -17.82
C SER A 10 -3.85 5.64 -18.31
N GLU A 11 -4.71 6.03 -19.26
CA GLU A 11 -4.78 7.42 -19.75
C GLU A 11 -5.30 8.39 -18.67
N LEU A 12 -6.19 7.95 -17.78
CA LEU A 12 -6.59 8.74 -16.61
C LEU A 12 -5.39 9.00 -15.69
N ILE A 13 -4.60 7.98 -15.35
CA ILE A 13 -3.40 8.12 -14.51
C ILE A 13 -2.39 9.07 -15.17
N LYS A 14 -2.21 8.98 -16.49
CA LYS A 14 -1.36 9.87 -17.27
C LYS A 14 -1.83 11.33 -17.23
N LYS A 15 -3.14 11.60 -17.30
CA LYS A 15 -3.68 12.96 -17.06
C LYS A 15 -3.41 13.46 -15.63
N HIS A 16 -3.07 12.56 -14.72
CA HIS A 16 -2.74 12.86 -13.33
C HIS A 16 -1.24 12.84 -13.03
N SER A 17 -0.37 12.67 -14.04
CA SER A 17 1.08 12.58 -13.84
C SER A 17 1.83 13.92 -13.81
N SER A 18 1.17 15.02 -13.43
CA SER A 18 1.84 16.32 -13.27
C SER A 18 2.60 16.39 -11.94
N GLY A 19 3.66 17.20 -11.87
CA GLY A 19 4.45 17.35 -10.64
C GLY A 19 3.62 17.78 -9.42
N LYS A 20 2.69 18.72 -9.61
CA LYS A 20 1.76 19.17 -8.56
C LYS A 20 0.87 18.03 -8.05
N LYS A 21 0.31 17.22 -8.96
CA LYS A 21 -0.56 16.09 -8.57
C LYS A 21 0.23 14.99 -7.87
N ILE A 22 1.43 14.66 -8.37
CA ILE A 22 2.33 13.71 -7.69
C ILE A 22 2.60 14.18 -6.26
N PHE A 23 2.96 15.46 -6.08
CA PHE A 23 3.20 16.02 -4.74
C PHE A 23 1.97 15.91 -3.83
N ILE A 24 0.77 16.20 -4.33
CA ILE A 24 -0.48 16.06 -3.58
C ILE A 24 -0.70 14.61 -3.16
N TYR A 25 -0.50 13.63 -4.06
CA TYR A 25 -0.65 12.22 -3.73
C TYR A 25 0.39 11.74 -2.72
N THR A 26 1.63 12.18 -2.84
CA THR A 26 2.68 11.90 -1.85
C THR A 26 2.29 12.48 -0.49
N LEU A 27 1.88 13.75 -0.42
CA LEU A 27 1.46 14.38 0.83
C LEU A 27 0.27 13.65 1.46
N ALA A 28 -0.75 13.30 0.66
CA ALA A 28 -1.89 12.52 1.14
C ALA A 28 -1.45 11.17 1.69
N SER A 29 -0.54 10.45 1.01
CA SER A 29 -0.04 9.17 1.50
C SER A 29 0.74 9.29 2.82
N ILE A 30 1.56 10.34 2.97
CA ILE A 30 2.30 10.63 4.21
C ILE A 30 1.34 10.95 5.34
N LEU A 31 0.32 11.78 5.09
CA LEU A 31 -0.67 12.15 6.12
C LEU A 31 -1.45 10.92 6.59
N ILE A 32 -1.98 10.09 5.67
CA ILE A 32 -2.75 8.90 6.04
C ILE A 32 -1.85 7.90 6.79
N SER A 33 -0.67 7.58 6.26
CA SER A 33 0.27 6.66 6.90
C SER A 33 0.75 7.18 8.25
N GLY A 34 1.01 8.50 8.37
CA GLY A 34 1.39 9.14 9.62
C GLY A 34 0.27 9.09 10.66
N SER A 35 -0.99 9.30 10.26
CA SER A 35 -2.14 9.13 11.13
C SER A 35 -2.28 7.70 11.63
N MET A 36 -2.07 6.69 10.77
CA MET A 36 -2.07 5.29 11.21
C MET A 36 -0.95 4.99 12.20
N GLN A 37 0.28 5.45 11.93
CA GLN A 37 1.41 5.29 12.84
C GLN A 37 1.16 5.96 14.20
N PHE A 38 0.51 7.12 14.20
CA PHE A 38 0.12 7.82 15.41
C PHE A 38 -0.91 7.03 16.22
N LEU A 39 -1.93 6.45 15.57
CA LEU A 39 -2.89 5.55 16.24
C LEU A 39 -2.21 4.28 16.78
N GLU A 40 -1.22 3.73 16.06
CA GLU A 40 -0.46 2.57 16.50
C GLU A 40 0.34 2.86 17.78
N GLN A 41 0.95 4.05 17.87
CA GLN A 41 1.68 4.50 19.06
C GLN A 41 0.78 4.74 20.28
N MET A 42 -0.54 4.86 20.08
CA MET A 42 -1.51 4.98 21.17
C MET A 42 -1.95 3.64 21.74
N ILE A 43 -1.57 2.52 21.12
CA ILE A 43 -1.93 1.19 21.64
C ILE A 43 -1.15 0.95 22.95
N PRO A 44 -1.84 0.67 24.07
CA PRO A 44 -1.17 0.41 25.34
C PRO A 44 -0.29 -0.84 25.26
N THR A 45 0.98 -0.71 25.62
CA THR A 45 1.94 -1.83 25.71
C THR A 45 2.56 -1.90 27.10
N SER A 46 2.72 -3.10 27.64
CA SER A 46 3.45 -3.28 28.91
C SER A 46 4.92 -2.87 28.77
N PRO A 47 5.58 -2.39 29.84
CA PRO A 47 7.00 -2.02 29.79
C PRO A 47 7.87 -3.16 29.24
N GLY A 48 8.67 -2.85 28.21
CA GLY A 48 9.57 -3.81 27.56
C GLY A 48 8.93 -4.73 26.52
N GLN A 49 7.61 -4.69 26.33
CA GLN A 49 6.94 -5.41 25.25
C GLN A 49 6.94 -4.58 23.96
N LYS A 50 7.11 -5.26 22.82
CA LYS A 50 6.95 -4.67 21.48
C LYS A 50 5.58 -5.03 20.93
N LEU A 51 4.98 -4.08 20.22
CA LEU A 51 3.75 -4.32 19.50
C LEU A 51 3.94 -5.47 18.49
N PRO A 52 3.06 -6.47 18.45
CA PRO A 52 3.10 -7.46 17.38
C PRO A 52 2.91 -6.79 16.02
N LEU A 53 3.51 -7.37 14.98
CA LEU A 53 3.28 -6.91 13.61
C LEU A 53 1.78 -6.99 13.29
N LYS A 54 1.23 -5.92 12.70
CA LYS A 54 -0.16 -5.83 12.26
C LYS A 54 -0.50 -6.93 11.22
N MET A 55 -1.75 -7.43 11.20
CA MET A 55 -2.11 -8.62 10.43
C MET A 55 -2.03 -8.42 8.91
N ASP A 56 -2.23 -7.20 8.46
CA ASP A 56 -2.10 -6.72 7.07
C ASP A 56 -0.67 -6.82 6.50
N PHE A 57 0.34 -7.02 7.36
CA PHE A 57 1.73 -7.29 6.97
C PHE A 57 2.16 -8.74 7.19
N ARG A 58 1.24 -9.63 7.60
CA ARG A 58 1.51 -11.06 7.82
C ARG A 58 0.91 -11.90 6.68
N PRO A 59 1.67 -12.28 5.65
CA PRO A 59 1.13 -13.19 4.64
C PRO A 59 0.88 -14.58 5.24
N PHE A 60 -0.17 -15.25 4.80
CA PHE A 60 -0.51 -16.64 5.16
C PHE A 60 -0.74 -16.91 6.66
N PHE A 61 -1.18 -15.90 7.42
CA PHE A 61 -1.48 -16.09 8.84
C PHE A 61 -2.64 -17.09 9.08
N THR A 62 -2.68 -17.62 10.30
CA THR A 62 -3.71 -18.54 10.81
C THR A 62 -4.67 -17.87 11.79
N SER A 63 -5.76 -18.54 12.13
CA SER A 63 -6.68 -18.05 13.19
C SER A 63 -5.98 -17.87 14.54
N LYS A 64 -5.04 -18.76 14.88
CA LYS A 64 -4.26 -18.69 16.11
C LYS A 64 -3.45 -17.40 16.20
N GLU A 65 -2.74 -17.04 15.14
CA GLU A 65 -1.96 -15.79 15.13
C GLU A 65 -2.86 -14.55 15.21
N LEU A 66 -4.03 -14.58 14.56
CA LEU A 66 -5.00 -13.49 14.66
C LEU A 66 -5.49 -13.34 16.10
N ILE A 67 -5.77 -14.45 16.77
CA ILE A 67 -6.16 -14.47 18.19
C ILE A 67 -5.05 -13.90 19.06
N GLU A 68 -3.81 -14.37 18.90
CA GLU A 68 -2.67 -13.88 19.68
C GLU A 68 -2.48 -12.36 19.55
N VAL A 69 -2.62 -11.81 18.33
CA VAL A 69 -2.49 -10.36 18.09
C VAL A 69 -3.66 -9.57 18.70
N PHE A 70 -4.89 -10.03 18.51
CA PHE A 70 -6.08 -9.33 19.00
C PHE A 70 -6.21 -9.40 20.52
N GLU A 71 -5.74 -10.50 21.12
CA GLU A 71 -5.62 -10.65 22.57
C GLU A 71 -4.56 -9.69 23.12
N PHE A 72 -3.38 -9.61 22.49
CA PHE A 72 -2.34 -8.66 22.88
C PHE A 72 -2.84 -7.21 22.85
N TYR A 73 -3.64 -6.83 21.85
CA TYR A 73 -4.20 -5.49 21.73
C TYR A 73 -5.24 -5.14 22.80
N GLY A 74 -5.93 -6.13 23.38
CA GLY A 74 -7.05 -5.87 24.28
C GLY A 74 -8.16 -5.03 23.63
N ASP A 75 -9.08 -4.49 24.43
CA ASP A 75 -10.23 -3.73 23.91
C ASP A 75 -9.81 -2.39 23.26
N VAL A 76 -8.91 -1.65 23.93
CA VAL A 76 -8.44 -0.35 23.45
C VAL A 76 -7.63 -0.50 22.16
N GLY A 77 -6.70 -1.45 22.12
CA GLY A 77 -5.89 -1.69 20.93
C GLY A 77 -6.73 -2.17 19.75
N ARG A 78 -7.74 -3.03 19.97
CA ARG A 78 -8.69 -3.43 18.90
C ARG A 78 -9.50 -2.25 18.36
N THR A 79 -9.89 -1.31 19.22
CA THR A 79 -10.58 -0.08 18.79
C THR A 79 -9.67 0.82 17.96
N LEU A 80 -8.41 0.98 18.35
CA LEU A 80 -7.42 1.73 17.57
C LEU A 80 -7.09 1.02 16.24
N TYR A 81 -7.00 -0.30 16.25
CA TYR A 81 -6.80 -1.13 15.07
C TYR A 81 -7.95 -0.97 14.06
N PHE A 82 -9.19 -0.88 14.53
CA PHE A 82 -10.35 -0.57 13.68
C PHE A 82 -10.13 0.77 12.94
N TRP A 83 -9.77 1.83 13.65
CA TRP A 83 -9.55 3.14 13.03
C TRP A 83 -8.34 3.17 12.10
N GLN A 84 -7.29 2.41 12.42
CA GLN A 84 -6.18 2.20 11.49
C GLN A 84 -6.66 1.56 10.18
N ASN A 85 -7.48 0.50 10.23
CA ASN A 85 -8.01 -0.12 9.02
C ASN A 85 -8.94 0.80 8.24
N VAL A 86 -9.71 1.66 8.90
CA VAL A 86 -10.51 2.69 8.21
C VAL A 86 -9.62 3.62 7.40
N LEU A 87 -8.49 4.07 7.97
CA LEU A 87 -7.52 4.89 7.24
C LEU A 87 -6.82 4.09 6.13
N ASP A 88 -6.51 2.83 6.40
CA ASP A 88 -5.83 1.94 5.46
C ASP A 88 -6.67 1.69 4.20
N MET A 89 -8.01 1.71 4.28
CA MET A 89 -8.89 1.67 3.10
C MET A 89 -8.63 2.82 2.10
N PHE A 90 -8.10 3.96 2.55
CA PHE A 90 -7.84 5.14 1.69
C PHE A 90 -6.38 5.26 1.26
N LEU A 91 -5.43 4.71 2.03
CA LEU A 91 -4.00 4.80 1.74
C LEU A 91 -3.63 4.27 0.34
N PRO A 92 -4.10 3.08 -0.10
CA PRO A 92 -3.82 2.52 -1.41
C PRO A 92 -4.17 3.46 -2.55
N ILE A 93 -5.22 4.27 -2.43
CA ILE A 93 -5.63 5.21 -3.49
C ILE A 93 -4.54 6.26 -3.71
N ALA A 94 -4.09 6.90 -2.63
CA ALA A 94 -3.04 7.92 -2.69
C ALA A 94 -1.72 7.32 -3.17
N VAL A 95 -1.32 6.17 -2.62
CA VAL A 95 -0.05 5.49 -2.96
C VAL A 95 -0.06 5.01 -4.41
N CYS A 96 -1.13 4.36 -4.89
CA CYS A 96 -1.22 3.88 -6.27
C CYS A 96 -1.23 5.04 -7.27
N MET A 97 -1.95 6.12 -6.98
CA MET A 97 -1.95 7.32 -7.84
C MET A 97 -0.57 7.97 -7.88
N MET A 98 0.13 8.06 -6.74
CA MET A 98 1.51 8.56 -6.67
C MET A 98 2.45 7.70 -7.52
N ILE A 99 2.47 6.38 -7.30
CA ILE A 99 3.36 5.45 -8.00
C ILE A 99 3.06 5.41 -9.49
N GLY A 100 1.79 5.25 -9.88
CA GLY A 100 1.37 5.20 -11.28
C GLY A 100 1.69 6.50 -12.02
N ALA A 101 1.49 7.65 -11.38
CA ALA A 101 1.86 8.95 -11.93
C ALA A 101 3.38 9.09 -12.11
N PHE A 102 4.18 8.68 -11.12
CA PHE A 102 5.63 8.75 -11.19
C PHE A 102 6.19 7.82 -12.27
N TYR A 103 5.72 6.58 -12.31
CA TYR A 103 6.05 5.61 -13.35
C TYR A 103 5.67 6.13 -14.74
N THR A 104 4.50 6.76 -14.90
CA THR A 104 4.09 7.31 -16.21
C THR A 104 5.10 8.31 -16.75
N ARG A 105 5.63 9.20 -15.90
CA ARG A 105 6.66 10.16 -16.32
C ARG A 105 7.96 9.47 -16.73
N SER A 106 8.36 8.45 -15.98
CA SER A 106 9.52 7.62 -16.31
C SER A 106 9.31 6.91 -17.66
N ALA A 107 8.16 6.27 -17.83
CA ALA A 107 7.81 5.53 -19.03
C ALA A 107 7.84 6.41 -20.29
N ILE A 108 7.28 7.63 -20.23
CA ILE A 108 7.36 8.60 -21.33
C ILE A 108 8.82 8.96 -21.63
N ARG A 109 9.63 9.23 -20.60
CA ARG A 109 11.02 9.68 -20.75
C ARG A 109 11.93 8.59 -21.35
N PHE A 110 11.69 7.34 -20.99
CA PHE A 110 12.51 6.17 -21.35
C PHE A 110 11.84 5.25 -22.39
N LYS A 111 10.70 5.66 -22.97
CA LYS A 111 9.93 4.89 -23.96
C LYS A 111 9.49 3.50 -23.48
N LEU A 112 9.13 3.38 -22.19
CA LEU A 112 8.57 2.15 -21.62
C LEU A 112 7.04 2.09 -21.83
N PRO A 113 6.42 0.90 -21.73
CA PRO A 113 4.96 0.77 -21.82
C PRO A 113 4.26 1.54 -20.69
N ILE A 114 3.48 2.58 -21.05
CA ILE A 114 2.74 3.42 -20.09
C ILE A 114 1.64 2.61 -19.38
N VAL A 115 1.04 1.63 -20.06
CA VAL A 115 -0.07 0.81 -19.51
C VAL A 115 0.28 0.12 -18.20
N LEU A 116 1.57 -0.14 -17.93
CA LEU A 116 2.01 -0.73 -16.66
C LEU A 116 1.75 0.19 -15.47
N ASN A 117 1.45 1.48 -15.67
CA ASN A 117 1.06 2.41 -14.60
C ASN A 117 -0.20 1.98 -13.82
N VAL A 118 -1.01 1.06 -14.36
CA VAL A 118 -2.19 0.50 -13.67
C VAL A 118 -1.84 -0.63 -12.71
N MET A 119 -0.65 -1.23 -12.83
CA MET A 119 -0.25 -2.41 -12.03
C MET A 119 -0.41 -2.23 -10.52
N PRO A 120 0.00 -1.08 -9.91
CA PRO A 120 -0.15 -0.88 -8.47
C PRO A 120 -1.60 -0.97 -7.99
N PHE A 121 -2.59 -0.67 -8.84
CA PHE A 121 -3.99 -0.59 -8.43
C PHE A 121 -4.62 -1.95 -8.10
N GLY A 122 -3.97 -3.06 -8.45
CA GLY A 122 -4.36 -4.37 -7.91
C GLY A 122 -4.31 -4.39 -6.38
N PHE A 123 -3.41 -3.61 -5.77
CA PHE A 123 -3.31 -3.43 -4.33
C PHE A 123 -4.64 -2.98 -3.71
N ILE A 124 -5.33 -2.00 -4.30
CA ILE A 124 -6.57 -1.42 -3.76
C ILE A 124 -7.65 -2.49 -3.58
N VAL A 125 -7.81 -3.37 -4.58
CA VAL A 125 -8.85 -4.40 -4.57
C VAL A 125 -8.63 -5.39 -3.43
N PHE A 126 -7.40 -5.90 -3.32
CA PHE A 126 -7.09 -6.89 -2.30
C PHE A 126 -7.00 -6.27 -0.90
N ASP A 127 -6.59 -5.00 -0.81
CA ASP A 127 -6.62 -4.25 0.44
C ASP A 127 -8.03 -4.07 0.98
N TRP A 128 -8.98 -3.65 0.15
CA TRP A 128 -10.36 -3.50 0.57
C TRP A 128 -11.00 -4.82 1.00
N ILE A 129 -10.71 -5.92 0.31
CA ILE A 129 -11.19 -7.24 0.69
C ILE A 129 -10.59 -7.65 2.05
N GLU A 130 -9.29 -7.50 2.22
CA GLU A 130 -8.57 -7.86 3.45
C GLU A 130 -9.05 -7.03 4.65
N ASN A 131 -9.11 -5.71 4.51
CA ASN A 131 -9.58 -4.82 5.57
C ASN A 131 -11.06 -5.05 5.91
N SER A 132 -11.91 -5.40 4.93
CA SER A 132 -13.30 -5.81 5.21
C SER A 132 -13.38 -7.09 6.05
N LEU A 133 -12.52 -8.07 5.77
CA LEU A 133 -12.42 -9.30 6.56
C LEU A 133 -11.86 -9.02 7.97
N MET A 134 -10.93 -8.07 8.11
CA MET A 134 -10.46 -7.61 9.41
C MET A 134 -11.56 -6.97 10.25
N PHE A 135 -12.43 -6.14 9.65
CA PHE A 135 -13.59 -5.61 10.36
C PHE A 135 -14.54 -6.71 10.81
N TYR A 136 -14.74 -7.74 9.99
CA TYR A 136 -15.51 -8.91 10.38
C TYR A 136 -14.89 -9.61 11.61
N PHE A 137 -13.57 -9.89 11.61
CA PHE A 137 -12.92 -10.53 12.75
C PHE A 137 -12.97 -9.70 14.03
N LEU A 138 -12.83 -8.37 13.92
CA LEU A 138 -13.01 -7.47 15.07
C LEU A 138 -14.43 -7.56 15.65
N SER A 139 -15.44 -7.67 14.79
CA SER A 139 -16.84 -7.78 15.21
C SER A 139 -17.20 -9.15 15.81
N ALA A 140 -16.54 -10.22 15.33
CA ALA A 140 -16.79 -11.60 15.75
C ALA A 140 -15.91 -12.05 16.93
N TRP A 141 -14.97 -11.20 17.36
CA TRP A 141 -14.04 -11.49 18.45
C TRP A 141 -14.76 -11.98 19.73
N PRO A 142 -14.28 -13.05 20.40
CA PRO A 142 -13.06 -13.84 20.15
C PRO A 142 -13.23 -15.05 19.22
N VAL A 143 -14.39 -15.20 18.56
CA VAL A 143 -14.67 -16.37 17.73
C VAL A 143 -14.12 -16.15 16.32
N VAL A 144 -12.99 -16.78 16.02
CA VAL A 144 -12.29 -16.65 14.73
C VAL A 144 -12.40 -17.95 13.94
N SER A 145 -13.00 -17.90 12.75
CA SER A 145 -13.05 -19.04 11.83
C SER A 145 -11.69 -19.30 11.20
N ASP A 146 -11.19 -20.53 11.31
CA ASP A 146 -9.87 -20.92 10.78
C ASP A 146 -9.80 -20.87 9.25
N SER A 147 -10.86 -21.31 8.57
CA SER A 147 -10.95 -21.28 7.11
C SER A 147 -10.94 -19.84 6.58
N LEU A 148 -11.66 -18.94 7.26
CA LEU A 148 -11.71 -17.54 6.87
C LEU A 148 -10.39 -16.83 7.18
N ALA A 149 -9.77 -17.09 8.33
CA ALA A 149 -8.48 -16.50 8.69
C ALA A 149 -7.39 -16.90 7.68
N THR A 150 -7.31 -18.18 7.33
CA THR A 150 -6.37 -18.69 6.33
C THR A 150 -6.64 -18.08 4.95
N PHE A 151 -7.91 -17.91 4.57
CA PHE A 151 -8.28 -17.23 3.33
C PHE A 151 -7.80 -15.77 3.32
N THR A 152 -8.06 -15.03 4.41
CA THR A 152 -7.60 -13.65 4.55
C THR A 152 -6.08 -13.55 4.50
N GLY A 153 -5.34 -14.47 5.15
CA GLY A 153 -3.88 -14.52 5.05
C GLY A 153 -3.36 -14.70 3.62
N ARG A 154 -4.08 -15.45 2.77
CA ARG A 154 -3.74 -15.55 1.32
C ARG A 154 -4.04 -14.25 0.57
N ILE A 155 -5.14 -13.58 0.89
CA ILE A 155 -5.45 -12.25 0.34
C ILE A 155 -4.33 -11.26 0.71
N THR A 156 -3.87 -11.26 1.97
CA THR A 156 -2.73 -10.45 2.43
C THR A 156 -1.47 -10.74 1.60
N ALA A 157 -1.17 -12.00 1.29
CA ALA A 157 0.00 -12.33 0.46
C ALA A 157 -0.11 -11.79 -0.98
N ILE A 158 -1.30 -11.89 -1.60
CA ILE A 158 -1.56 -11.34 -2.93
C ILE A 158 -1.45 -9.81 -2.90
N LYS A 159 -2.06 -9.18 -1.89
CA LYS A 159 -2.00 -7.74 -1.63
C LYS A 159 -0.55 -7.24 -1.58
N LEU A 160 0.28 -7.87 -0.74
CA LEU A 160 1.69 -7.51 -0.57
C LEU A 160 2.50 -7.70 -1.85
N SER A 161 2.15 -8.65 -2.71
CA SER A 161 2.79 -8.82 -4.02
C SER A 161 2.60 -7.58 -4.91
N PHE A 162 1.40 -7.00 -4.93
CA PHE A 162 1.15 -5.74 -5.65
C PHE A 162 1.87 -4.55 -5.01
N VAL A 163 1.95 -4.51 -3.67
CA VAL A 163 2.73 -3.49 -2.94
C VAL A 163 4.20 -3.54 -3.37
N PHE A 164 4.82 -4.72 -3.35
CA PHE A 164 6.23 -4.88 -3.74
C PHE A 164 6.46 -4.52 -5.21
N ILE A 165 5.58 -4.92 -6.12
CA ILE A 165 5.65 -4.53 -7.54
C ILE A 165 5.56 -3.01 -7.67
N GLY A 166 4.59 -2.37 -7.00
CA GLY A 166 4.40 -0.92 -7.05
C GLY A 166 5.62 -0.15 -6.54
N TYR A 167 6.13 -0.51 -5.36
CA TYR A 167 7.33 0.12 -4.82
C TYR A 167 8.58 -0.16 -5.66
N GLY A 168 8.71 -1.36 -6.23
CA GLY A 168 9.75 -1.68 -7.21
C GLY A 168 9.70 -0.76 -8.44
N MET A 169 8.51 -0.51 -8.97
CA MET A 169 8.32 0.44 -10.07
C MET A 169 8.69 1.87 -9.70
N LEU A 170 8.37 2.31 -8.48
CA LEU A 170 8.72 3.64 -7.97
C LEU A 170 10.23 3.80 -7.84
N ILE A 171 10.89 2.84 -7.16
CA ILE A 171 12.35 2.84 -6.96
C ILE A 171 13.06 2.81 -8.31
N GLY A 172 12.66 1.91 -9.22
CA GLY A 172 13.23 1.83 -10.56
C GLY A 172 13.07 3.13 -11.35
N SER A 173 11.91 3.79 -11.24
CA SER A 173 11.68 5.09 -11.87
C SER A 173 12.56 6.19 -11.29
N LEU A 174 12.69 6.26 -9.96
CA LEU A 174 13.54 7.24 -9.28
C LEU A 174 15.01 7.05 -9.66
N ALA A 175 15.49 5.81 -9.65
CA ALA A 175 16.85 5.46 -10.04
C ALA A 175 17.12 5.85 -11.51
N ALA A 176 16.19 5.56 -12.42
CA ALA A 176 16.32 5.94 -13.82
C ALA A 176 16.42 7.47 -14.00
N PHE A 177 15.60 8.25 -13.27
CA PHE A 177 15.70 9.71 -13.30
C PHE A 177 17.04 10.22 -12.75
N LEU A 178 17.51 9.68 -11.62
CA LEU A 178 18.77 10.08 -11.00
C LEU A 178 19.96 9.78 -11.93
N LEU A 179 20.03 8.57 -12.48
CA LEU A 179 21.08 8.18 -13.42
C LEU A 179 21.04 9.06 -14.67
N GLY A 180 19.84 9.29 -15.23
CA GLY A 180 19.67 10.17 -16.38
C GLY A 180 20.12 11.62 -16.13
N PHE A 181 19.96 12.12 -14.90
CA PHE A 181 20.47 13.43 -14.49
C PHE A 181 22.00 13.44 -14.38
N LEU A 182 22.60 12.43 -13.73
CA LEU A 182 24.04 12.31 -13.56
C LEU A 182 24.78 12.21 -14.91
N PHE A 183 24.29 11.40 -15.85
CA PHE A 183 24.88 11.27 -17.19
C PHE A 183 24.86 12.60 -17.97
N ARG A 184 23.75 13.35 -17.89
CA ARG A 184 23.66 14.67 -18.54
C ARG A 184 24.63 15.67 -17.93
N LYS A 185 24.77 15.68 -16.60
CA LYS A 185 25.69 16.58 -15.90
C LYS A 185 27.15 16.29 -16.30
N LYS A 186 27.53 15.02 -16.38
CA LYS A 186 28.87 14.62 -16.82
C LYS A 186 29.16 15.02 -18.27
N LEU A 187 28.22 14.76 -19.18
CA LEU A 187 28.39 15.17 -20.59
C LEU A 187 28.45 16.70 -20.79
N ALA A 188 27.92 17.47 -19.85
CA ALA A 188 27.99 18.93 -19.86
C ALA A 188 29.27 19.48 -19.23
N SER A 189 29.95 18.73 -18.34
CA SER A 189 31.25 19.12 -17.79
C SER A 189 32.42 18.79 -18.73
N ASP A 190 32.22 17.86 -19.65
CA ASP A 190 33.23 17.42 -20.62
C ASP A 190 33.20 18.25 -21.93
N ARG A 191 32.37 19.30 -22.00
CA ARG A 191 32.30 20.27 -23.11
C ARG A 191 32.78 21.64 -22.66
#